data_AF-A0A524IU41-F1
#
_entry.id   AF-A0A524IU41-F1
#
_cell.length_a   1.000
_cell.length_b   1.000
_cell.length_c   1.000
_cell.angle_alpha   90.00
_cell.angle_beta   90.00
_cell.angle_gamma   90.00
#
_symmetry.space_group_name_H-M   'P 1'
#
loop_
_entity.id
_entity.type
_entity.pdbx_description
1 polymer ?
#
loop_
_entity_poly.entity_id
_entity_poly.type
_entity_poly.pdbx_seq_one_letter_code
_entity_poly.pdbx_strand_id
1 'polypeptide(L)'
;MSSNQKNWGKKQRYGRYGRRDKKQAQIPKEPLPEVDCGLCEKPITNIHSAISHKGAPIHLDCAIALIQQQEPLNPDERVCYIGGGAFGILSSRSGNQSGITIKKRIQFEEKDQKNEWRKNLSKFIYDRIVSIGSQGRLPKR
;
A
#
# COMPACT_ATOMS: atom_id res chain seq x y z
N MET A 1 60.03 -21.07 1.48
CA MET A 1 59.46 -19.99 2.31
C MET A 1 59.17 -18.80 1.41
N SER A 2 57.94 -18.29 1.51
CA SER A 2 57.46 -16.95 1.12
C SER A 2 57.46 -16.56 -0.38
N SER A 3 56.31 -16.63 -1.06
CA SER A 3 55.25 -15.57 -1.17
C SER A 3 55.63 -14.50 -2.20
N ASN A 4 55.22 -14.61 -3.47
CA ASN A 4 53.90 -14.30 -4.06
C ASN A 4 53.28 -12.98 -3.57
N GLN A 5 53.55 -11.88 -4.29
CA GLN A 5 52.71 -10.69 -4.30
C GLN A 5 52.61 -10.16 -5.74
N LYS A 6 51.53 -10.56 -6.44
CA LYS A 6 51.12 -9.94 -7.71
C LYS A 6 50.23 -8.74 -7.39
N ASN A 7 50.75 -7.56 -7.63
CA ASN A 7 50.09 -6.26 -7.49
C ASN A 7 49.13 -6.05 -8.67
N TRP A 8 47.81 -6.10 -8.43
CA TRP A 8 46.79 -5.81 -9.44
C TRP A 8 46.30 -4.37 -9.27
N GLY A 9 46.86 -3.47 -10.08
CA GLY A 9 46.46 -2.08 -10.18
C GLY A 9 44.99 -1.94 -10.56
N LYS A 10 44.25 -1.22 -9.71
CA LYS A 10 42.86 -0.79 -9.92
C LYS A 10 42.78 0.11 -11.16
N LYS A 11 42.32 -0.41 -12.31
CA LYS A 11 41.83 0.41 -13.41
C LYS A 11 40.31 0.49 -13.37
N GLN A 12 39.84 1.61 -12.84
CA GLN A 12 38.46 2.05 -12.76
C GLN A 12 37.82 2.07 -14.15
N ARG A 13 36.84 1.19 -14.39
CA ARG A 13 35.87 1.35 -15.47
C ARG A 13 34.68 2.12 -14.89
N TYR A 14 34.75 3.45 -14.91
CA TYR A 14 33.55 4.25 -14.68
C TYR A 14 32.62 4.06 -15.87
N GLY A 15 31.66 3.16 -15.70
CA GLY A 15 30.55 2.96 -16.61
C GLY A 15 29.80 4.28 -16.77
N ARG A 16 29.68 4.71 -18.03
CA ARG A 16 28.89 5.84 -18.48
C ARG A 16 27.39 5.49 -18.34
N TYR A 17 26.89 5.34 -17.11
CA TYR A 17 25.45 5.28 -16.85
C TYR A 17 24.92 6.69 -17.05
N GLY A 18 24.44 6.97 -18.26
CA GLY A 18 23.68 8.17 -18.54
C GLY A 18 22.56 8.31 -17.51
N ARG A 19 22.52 9.44 -16.82
CA ARG A 19 21.38 9.85 -16.00
C ARG A 19 20.17 9.90 -16.92
N ARG A 20 19.39 8.83 -16.95
CA ARG A 20 18.03 8.89 -17.44
C ARG A 20 17.25 9.63 -16.36
N ASP A 21 17.20 10.95 -16.47
CA ASP A 21 16.23 11.79 -15.76
C ASP A 21 14.84 11.25 -16.11
N LYS A 22 14.34 10.32 -15.28
CA LYS A 22 12.94 9.90 -15.31
C LYS A 22 12.15 11.11 -14.80
N LYS A 23 11.82 12.04 -15.69
CA LYS A 23 10.66 12.91 -15.51
C LYS A 23 9.49 11.96 -15.23
N GLN A 24 9.10 11.82 -13.97
CA GLN A 24 7.87 11.14 -13.61
C GLN A 24 6.76 11.88 -14.33
N ALA A 25 6.16 11.25 -15.35
CA ALA A 25 5.02 11.80 -16.03
C ALA A 25 3.95 12.04 -14.96
N GLN A 26 3.65 13.30 -14.68
CA GLN A 26 2.60 13.66 -13.74
C GLN A 26 1.29 13.30 -14.41
N ILE A 27 0.73 12.15 -14.04
CA ILE A 27 -0.60 11.75 -14.48
C ILE A 27 -1.58 12.79 -13.93
N PRO A 28 -2.44 13.41 -14.77
CA PRO A 28 -3.42 14.39 -14.31
C PRO A 28 -4.22 13.87 -13.11
N LYS A 29 -4.11 14.54 -11.96
CA LYS A 29 -4.81 14.24 -10.70
C LYS A 29 -6.28 14.67 -10.74
N GLU A 30 -7.03 14.35 -11.80
CA GLU A 30 -8.49 14.52 -11.70
C GLU A 30 -9.01 13.58 -10.58
N PRO A 31 -10.03 13.99 -9.82
CA PRO A 31 -10.48 13.28 -8.63
C PRO A 31 -10.97 11.86 -8.98
N LEU A 32 -10.70 10.92 -8.08
CA LEU A 32 -11.30 9.59 -8.10
C LEU A 32 -12.78 9.70 -7.69
N PRO A 33 -13.62 8.69 -7.99
CA PRO A 33 -15.00 8.67 -7.50
C PRO A 33 -15.02 8.82 -5.97
N GLU A 34 -15.89 9.70 -5.49
CA GLU A 34 -16.19 9.82 -4.07
C GLU A 34 -17.00 8.59 -3.66
N VAL A 35 -16.48 7.85 -2.67
CA VAL A 35 -17.14 6.67 -2.13
C VAL A 35 -17.20 6.82 -0.63
N ASP A 36 -18.39 6.65 -0.08
CA ASP A 36 -18.62 6.78 1.35
C ASP A 36 -18.26 5.51 2.10
N CYS A 37 -17.77 5.70 3.32
CA CYS A 37 -17.44 4.61 4.23
C CYS A 37 -18.72 3.96 4.79
N GLY A 38 -18.85 2.65 4.63
CA GLY A 38 -19.99 1.89 5.15
C GLY A 38 -20.10 1.80 6.69
N LEU A 39 -19.22 2.46 7.45
CA LEU A 39 -19.28 2.53 8.93
C LEU A 39 -19.53 3.93 9.46
N CYS A 40 -18.83 4.93 8.93
CA CYS A 40 -18.93 6.31 9.42
C CYS A 40 -19.62 7.27 8.45
N GLU A 41 -20.03 6.78 7.28
CA GLU A 41 -20.77 7.52 6.24
C GLU A 41 -20.04 8.76 5.71
N LYS A 42 -18.74 8.88 5.99
CA LYS A 42 -17.89 9.95 5.48
C LYS A 42 -17.19 9.51 4.19
N PRO A 43 -16.88 10.44 3.28
CA PRO A 43 -16.15 10.12 2.06
C PRO A 43 -14.77 9.55 2.36
N ILE A 44 -14.37 8.55 1.59
CA ILE A 44 -13.05 7.92 1.69
C ILE A 44 -12.05 8.73 0.87
N THR A 45 -11.16 9.45 1.56
CA THR A 45 -10.14 10.31 0.95
C THR A 45 -9.10 9.51 0.15
N ASN A 46 -8.71 8.33 0.64
CA ASN A 46 -7.77 7.44 -0.02
C ASN A 46 -8.38 6.06 -0.23
N ILE A 47 -9.15 5.94 -1.30
CA ILE A 47 -9.86 4.71 -1.65
C ILE A 47 -8.95 3.51 -1.94
N HIS A 48 -7.68 3.74 -2.29
CA HIS A 48 -6.70 2.65 -2.44
C HIS A 48 -6.33 2.00 -1.11
N SER A 49 -6.44 2.74 -0.01
CA SER A 49 -6.24 2.23 1.36
C SER A 49 -7.52 1.69 2.01
N ALA A 50 -8.67 1.78 1.32
CA ALA A 50 -9.94 1.28 1.83
C ALA A 50 -9.94 -0.25 1.96
N ILE A 51 -10.55 -0.73 3.03
CA ILE A 51 -10.71 -2.17 3.32
C ILE A 51 -12.17 -2.55 3.10
N SER A 52 -12.40 -3.79 2.66
CA SER A 52 -13.77 -4.31 2.56
C SER A 52 -14.22 -4.86 3.90
N HIS A 53 -15.39 -4.42 4.35
CA HIS A 53 -16.11 -5.01 5.46
C HIS A 53 -17.52 -5.36 5.01
N LYS A 54 -17.89 -6.65 5.07
CA LYS A 54 -19.20 -7.15 4.61
C LYS A 54 -19.56 -6.70 3.18
N GLY A 55 -18.56 -6.61 2.31
CA GLY A 55 -18.71 -6.18 0.90
C GLY A 55 -18.71 -4.66 0.67
N ALA A 56 -18.75 -3.83 1.73
CA ALA A 56 -18.70 -2.37 1.62
C ALA A 56 -17.28 -1.82 1.89
N PRO A 57 -16.86 -0.76 1.20
CA PRO A 57 -15.60 -0.09 1.49
C PRO A 57 -15.70 0.70 2.79
N ILE A 58 -14.68 0.57 3.63
CA ILE A 58 -14.55 1.32 4.88
C ILE A 58 -13.15 1.93 5.00
N HIS A 59 -13.02 2.98 5.82
CA HIS A 59 -11.70 3.51 6.17
C HIS A 59 -10.88 2.47 6.94
N LEU A 60 -9.56 2.49 6.73
CA LEU A 60 -8.61 1.72 7.52
C LEU A 60 -8.76 2.00 9.02
N ASP A 61 -8.92 3.27 9.39
CA ASP A 61 -9.08 3.68 10.79
C ASP A 61 -10.40 3.20 11.38
N CYS A 62 -11.48 3.17 10.60
CA CYS A 62 -12.76 2.62 11.05
C CYS A 62 -12.66 1.11 11.29
N ALA A 63 -11.91 0.38 10.46
CA ALA A 63 -11.63 -1.03 10.69
C ALA A 63 -10.85 -1.26 11.99
N ILE A 64 -9.83 -0.43 12.26
CA ILE A 64 -9.05 -0.48 13.50
C ILE A 64 -9.94 -0.23 14.71
N ALA A 65 -10.74 0.84 14.69
CA ALA A 65 -11.66 1.19 15.78
C ALA A 65 -12.67 0.06 16.06
N LEU A 66 -13.21 -0.55 15.00
CA LEU A 66 -14.14 -1.67 15.13
C LEU A 66 -13.48 -2.89 15.80
N ILE A 67 -12.24 -3.21 15.44
CA ILE A 67 -11.48 -4.29 16.08
C ILE A 67 -11.20 -3.96 17.56
N GLN A 68 -10.81 -2.72 17.85
CA GLN A 68 -10.55 -2.26 19.23
C GLN A 68 -11.80 -2.31 20.12
N GLN A 69 -13.00 -2.16 19.54
CA GLN A 69 -14.27 -2.30 20.27
C GLN A 69 -14.64 -3.77 20.54
N GLN A 70 -14.25 -4.69 19.64
CA GLN A 70 -14.58 -6.10 19.76
C GLN A 70 -13.59 -6.89 20.62
N GLU A 71 -12.33 -6.45 20.64
CA GLU A 71 -11.24 -7.14 21.35
C GLU A 71 -10.80 -6.32 22.56
N PRO A 72 -10.75 -6.92 23.77
CA PRO A 72 -10.15 -6.25 24.92
C PRO A 72 -8.64 -6.14 24.71
N LEU A 73 -8.14 -4.90 24.60
CA LEU A 73 -6.71 -4.62 24.44
C LEU A 73 -6.10 -4.22 25.78
N ASN A 74 -4.93 -4.77 26.08
CA ASN A 74 -4.12 -4.29 27.20
C ASN A 74 -3.46 -2.94 26.86
N PRO A 75 -3.02 -2.15 27.86
CA PRO A 75 -2.36 -0.86 27.62
C PRO A 75 -1.11 -0.94 26.73
N ASP A 76 -0.40 -2.08 26.79
CA ASP A 76 0.81 -2.35 25.99
C ASP A 76 0.50 -2.97 24.62
N GLU A 77 -0.78 -3.08 24.27
CA GLU A 77 -1.24 -3.69 23.02
C GLU A 77 -1.78 -2.65 22.04
N ARG A 78 -1.52 -2.88 20.75
CA ARG A 78 -1.98 -2.02 19.65
C ARG A 78 -2.45 -2.86 18.48
N VAL A 79 -3.54 -2.43 17.84
CA VAL A 79 -4.01 -3.03 16.58
C VAL A 79 -3.27 -2.38 15.42
N CYS A 80 -2.73 -3.19 14.51
CA CYS A 80 -2.00 -2.72 13.33
C CYS A 80 -2.39 -3.54 12.10
N TYR A 81 -2.43 -2.91 10.93
CA TYR A 81 -2.62 -3.63 9.68
C TYR A 81 -1.32 -4.33 9.28
N ILE A 82 -1.38 -5.64 9.03
CA ILE A 82 -0.20 -6.46 8.71
C ILE A 82 -0.20 -6.96 7.26
N GLY A 83 -1.18 -6.54 6.46
CA GLY A 83 -1.28 -6.87 5.04
C GLY A 83 -2.15 -8.09 4.72
N GLY A 84 -2.60 -8.15 3.46
CA GLY A 84 -3.44 -9.24 2.95
C GLY A 84 -4.82 -9.30 3.60
N GLY A 85 -5.42 -8.15 3.92
CA GLY A 85 -6.73 -8.08 4.56
C GLY A 85 -6.74 -8.48 6.03
N ALA A 86 -5.58 -8.50 6.70
CA ALA A 86 -5.45 -8.93 8.08
C ALA A 86 -4.88 -7.83 8.99
N PHE A 87 -5.32 -7.86 10.23
CA PHE A 87 -4.82 -7.04 11.32
C PHE A 87 -4.10 -7.91 12.34
N GLY A 88 -3.15 -7.31 13.04
CA GLY A 88 -2.41 -7.92 14.13
C GLY A 88 -2.60 -7.13 15.42
N ILE A 89 -2.78 -7.83 16.53
CA ILE A 89 -2.60 -7.24 17.86
C ILE A 89 -1.13 -7.38 18.20
N LEU A 90 -0.43 -6.25 18.22
CA LEU A 90 0.96 -6.14 18.62
C LEU A 90 1.03 -5.92 20.11
N SER A 91 2.00 -6.54 20.77
CA SER A 91 2.37 -6.21 22.14
C SER A 91 3.81 -5.73 22.16
N SER A 92 4.02 -4.60 22.81
CA SER A 92 5.36 -4.04 23.04
C SER A 92 5.80 -4.41 24.44
N ARG A 93 6.96 -5.07 24.57
CA ARG A 93 7.62 -5.20 25.87
C ARG A 93 8.46 -3.94 26.11
N SER A 94 8.16 -3.23 27.20
CA SER A 94 9.01 -2.15 27.68
C SER A 94 10.14 -2.76 28.52
N GLY A 95 11.38 -2.76 27.99
CA GLY A 95 12.56 -3.33 28.65
C GLY A 95 13.80 -3.36 27.74
N ASN A 96 14.92 -3.93 28.23
CA ASN A 96 16.21 -3.97 27.51
C ASN A 96 16.20 -4.74 26.17
N GLN A 97 15.13 -5.47 25.87
CA GLN A 97 14.87 -6.06 24.55
C GLN A 97 13.58 -5.47 24.00
N SER A 98 13.70 -4.37 23.24
CA SER A 98 12.61 -3.71 22.54
C SER A 98 12.12 -4.57 21.36
N GLY A 99 11.37 -5.62 21.69
CA GLY A 99 10.71 -6.49 20.72
C GLY A 99 9.24 -6.13 20.55
N ILE A 100 8.77 -6.11 19.30
CA ILE A 100 7.35 -6.09 18.97
C ILE A 100 6.95 -7.53 18.62
N THR A 101 5.94 -8.08 19.29
CA THR A 101 5.42 -9.43 18.99
C THR A 101 3.97 -9.33 18.55
N ILE A 102 3.61 -10.05 17.48
CA ILE A 102 2.22 -10.22 17.06
C ILE A 102 1.58 -11.29 17.96
N LYS A 103 0.72 -10.89 18.89
CA LYS A 103 0.00 -11.82 19.77
C LYS A 103 -1.15 -12.53 19.07
N LYS A 104 -1.87 -11.80 18.21
CA LYS A 104 -3.05 -12.31 17.52
C LYS A 104 -3.09 -11.78 16.11
N ARG A 105 -3.50 -12.63 15.16
CA ARG A 105 -3.84 -12.24 13.79
C ARG A 105 -5.35 -12.35 13.59
N ILE A 106 -5.95 -11.29 13.09
CA ILE A 106 -7.39 -11.16 12.83
C ILE A 106 -7.55 -11.01 11.32
N GLN A 107 -8.14 -12.01 10.67
CA GLN A 107 -8.51 -11.89 9.27
C GLN A 107 -9.77 -11.05 9.19
N PHE A 108 -9.68 -9.87 8.56
CA PHE A 108 -10.77 -8.90 8.53
C PHE A 108 -11.45 -8.86 7.16
N GLU A 109 -10.67 -9.02 6.11
CA GLU A 109 -11.15 -9.12 4.74
C GLU A 109 -10.90 -10.53 4.19
N GLU A 110 -11.92 -11.15 3.60
CA GLU A 110 -11.78 -12.44 2.93
C GLU A 110 -11.00 -12.28 1.62
N LYS A 111 -9.98 -13.12 1.42
CA LYS A 111 -9.10 -13.05 0.23
C LYS A 111 -9.83 -13.36 -1.08
N ASP A 112 -10.87 -14.19 -1.02
CA ASP A 112 -11.60 -14.66 -2.19
C ASP A 112 -12.88 -13.85 -2.48
N GLN A 113 -13.21 -12.86 -1.65
CA GLN A 113 -14.39 -12.03 -1.87
C GLN A 113 -14.11 -11.02 -2.99
N LYS A 114 -14.79 -11.23 -4.12
CA LYS A 114 -14.78 -10.30 -5.25
C LYS A 114 -15.62 -9.07 -4.90
N ASN A 115 -14.99 -8.09 -4.27
CA ASN A 115 -15.64 -6.81 -3.98
C ASN A 115 -16.01 -6.06 -5.26
N GLU A 116 -17.31 -5.83 -5.48
CA GLU A 116 -17.80 -5.12 -6.66
C GLU A 116 -17.26 -3.68 -6.74
N TRP A 117 -17.15 -3.00 -5.60
CA TRP A 117 -16.61 -1.65 -5.54
C TRP A 117 -15.16 -1.56 -6.04
N ARG A 118 -14.33 -2.60 -5.82
CA ARG A 118 -12.96 -2.65 -6.36
C ARG A 118 -12.94 -2.83 -7.87
N LYS A 119 -13.86 -3.65 -8.42
CA LYS A 119 -13.99 -3.81 -9.88
C LYS A 119 -14.42 -2.51 -10.54
N ASN A 120 -15.40 -1.83 -9.95
CA ASN A 120 -15.89 -0.54 -10.44
C ASN A 120 -14.77 0.51 -10.42
N LEU A 121 -13.96 0.53 -9.35
CA LEU A 121 -12.79 1.40 -9.27
C LEU A 121 -11.74 1.09 -10.35
N SER A 122 -11.40 -0.19 -10.54
CA SER A 122 -10.45 -0.61 -11.57
C SER A 122 -10.95 -0.26 -12.97
N LYS A 123 -12.25 -0.45 -13.24
CA LYS A 123 -12.87 -0.08 -14.51
C LYS A 123 -12.80 1.43 -14.73
N PHE A 124 -13.16 2.23 -13.73
CA PHE A 124 -13.07 3.69 -13.80
C PHE A 124 -11.65 4.16 -14.12
N ILE A 125 -10.64 3.60 -13.44
CA ILE A 125 -9.24 3.93 -13.67
C ILE A 125 -8.82 3.52 -15.09
N TYR A 126 -9.22 2.34 -15.54
CA TYR A 126 -8.90 1.83 -16.88
C TYR A 126 -9.51 2.71 -17.98
N ASP A 127 -10.82 2.97 -17.92
CA ASP A 127 -11.56 3.78 -18.89
C ASP A 127 -10.93 5.19 -18.99
N ARG A 128 -10.47 5.73 -17.86
CA ARG A 128 -9.79 7.01 -17.81
C ARG A 128 -8.40 6.99 -18.44
N ILE A 129 -7.59 5.96 -18.17
CA ILE A 129 -6.26 5.80 -18.82
C ILE A 129 -6.42 5.68 -20.34
N VAL A 130 -7.40 4.91 -20.81
CA VAL A 130 -7.69 4.73 -22.24
C VAL A 130 -8.13 6.05 -22.88
N SER A 131 -9.01 6.80 -22.21
CA SER A 131 -9.47 8.11 -22.67
C SER A 131 -8.32 9.11 -22.86
N ILE A 132 -7.38 9.17 -21.91
CA ILE A 132 -6.18 10.03 -22.01
C ILE A 132 -5.26 9.59 -23.16
N GLY A 133 -5.07 8.28 -23.35
CA GLY A 133 -4.23 7.74 -24.43
C GLY A 133 -4.75 8.01 -25.85
N SER A 134 -6.05 8.28 -26.00
CA SER A 134 -6.66 8.56 -27.30
C SER A 134 -6.37 9.97 -27.84
N GLN A 135 -6.03 10.94 -26.98
CA GLN A 135 -5.78 12.33 -27.39
C GLN A 135 -4.33 12.62 -27.83
N GLY A 136 -3.46 11.61 -27.87
CA GLY A 136 -2.02 11.77 -28.16
C GLY A 136 -1.60 11.60 -29.63
N ARG A 137 -2.51 11.40 -30.58
CA ARG A 137 -2.14 11.20 -32.00
C ARG A 137 -2.27 12.52 -32.78
N LEU A 138 -1.25 13.38 -32.67
CA LEU A 138 -1.08 14.52 -33.60
C LEU A 138 -0.95 13.98 -35.04
N PRO A 139 -1.68 14.54 -36.02
CA PRO A 139 -1.52 14.14 -37.41
C PRO A 139 -0.10 14.49 -37.86
N LYS A 140 0.63 13.48 -38.39
CA LYS A 140 1.90 13.70 -39.07
C LYS A 140 1.61 14.57 -40.30
N ARG A 141 2.14 15.79 -40.29
CA ARG A 141 2.26 16.64 -41.49
C ARG A 141 3.24 16.02 -42.47
#